data_AF-A0A348VSQ2-F1
#
_entry.id   AF-A0A348VSQ2-F1
#
_cell.length_a   1.000
_cell.length_b   1.000
_cell.length_c   1.000
_cell.angle_alpha   90.00
_cell.angle_beta   90.00
_cell.angle_gamma   90.00
#
_symmetry.space_group_name_H-M   'P 1'
#
loop_
_entity.id
_entity.type
_entity.pdbx_description
1 polymer ?
#
loop_
_entity_poly.entity_id
_entity_poly.type
_entity_poly.pdbx_seq_one_letter_code
_entity_poly.pdbx_strand_id
1 'polypeptide(L)'
;MAAPTSYTEETLATFMHTKLGKIASALGYAAASSYSEEVSDTLLAYGTDDISTISGPANIIKLRTLAEMYAWRKAVGDLSTKYKFSADGGTYDRQQMFENAQKALATLELTVTITYDTAYAVQTTKGRSKHDPYAYIPEDEAGL
;
A
#
# COMPACT_ATOMS: atom_id res chain seq x y z
N MET A 1 12.01 -0.10 -16.70
CA MET A 1 11.57 1.31 -16.58
C MET A 1 12.02 1.83 -15.22
N ALA A 2 12.53 3.06 -15.16
CA ALA A 2 12.76 3.72 -13.88
C ALA A 2 11.43 3.86 -13.12
N ALA A 3 11.47 3.73 -11.79
CA ALA A 3 10.30 4.04 -10.97
C ALA A 3 10.03 5.56 -11.07
N PRO A 4 8.78 5.98 -11.28
CA PRO A 4 8.34 7.35 -11.10
C PRO A 4 8.88 7.95 -9.81
N THR A 5 9.41 9.16 -9.89
CA THR A 5 9.91 9.93 -8.75
C THR A 5 8.87 10.87 -8.16
N SER A 6 7.74 11.05 -8.86
CA SER A 6 6.57 11.82 -8.46
C SER A 6 5.31 11.24 -9.12
N TYR A 7 4.15 11.70 -8.65
CA TYR A 7 2.83 11.37 -9.18
C TYR A 7 1.98 12.63 -9.31
N THR A 8 1.14 12.66 -10.34
CA THR A 8 -0.12 13.42 -10.34
C THR A 8 -1.26 12.52 -9.91
N GLU A 9 -2.40 13.09 -9.51
CA GLU A 9 -3.62 12.33 -9.18
C GLU A 9 -4.02 11.36 -10.30
N GLU A 10 -3.98 11.81 -11.56
CA GLU A 10 -4.30 11.00 -12.73
C GLU A 10 -3.36 9.80 -12.90
N THR A 11 -2.04 10.03 -12.74
CA THR A 11 -1.07 8.94 -12.83
C THR A 11 -1.17 7.98 -11.65
N LEU A 12 -1.61 8.45 -10.48
CA LEU A 12 -1.84 7.62 -9.30
C LEU A 12 -3.09 6.76 -9.49
N ALA A 13 -4.17 7.33 -10.01
CA ALA A 13 -5.38 6.60 -10.40
C ALA A 13 -5.08 5.55 -11.49
N THR A 14 -4.24 5.89 -12.47
CA THR A 14 -3.79 4.92 -13.49
C THR A 14 -3.00 3.76 -12.86
N PHE A 15 -2.17 4.05 -11.85
CA PHE A 15 -1.48 3.03 -11.08
C PHE A 15 -2.47 2.13 -10.32
N MET A 16 -3.44 2.70 -9.61
CA MET A 16 -4.51 1.96 -8.93
C MET A 16 -5.28 1.04 -9.89
N HIS A 17 -5.65 1.57 -11.05
CA HIS A 17 -6.32 0.81 -12.10
C HIS A 17 -5.49 -0.38 -12.58
N THR A 18 -4.20 -0.15 -12.83
CA THR A 18 -3.25 -1.19 -13.25
C THR A 18 -3.12 -2.28 -12.19
N LYS A 19 -3.17 -1.94 -10.91
CA LYS A 19 -3.09 -2.91 -9.80
C LYS A 19 -4.31 -3.82 -9.70
N LEU A 20 -5.50 -3.29 -9.97
CA LEU A 20 -6.71 -4.11 -10.03
C LEU A 20 -6.82 -4.94 -11.31
N GLY A 21 -6.22 -4.46 -12.42
CA GLY A 21 -6.17 -5.18 -13.69
C GLY A 21 -7.56 -5.64 -14.17
N LYS A 22 -7.72 -6.95 -14.41
CA LYS A 22 -8.99 -7.51 -14.91
C LYS A 22 -10.18 -7.29 -13.97
N ILE A 23 -9.94 -7.12 -12.67
CA ILE A 23 -11.01 -6.84 -11.71
C ILE A 23 -11.59 -5.45 -11.94
N ALA A 24 -10.77 -4.46 -12.28
CA ALA A 24 -11.24 -3.13 -12.64
C ALA A 24 -12.17 -3.18 -13.85
N SER A 25 -11.79 -3.93 -14.89
CA SER A 25 -12.63 -4.12 -16.08
C SER A 25 -13.95 -4.83 -15.75
N ALA A 26 -13.92 -5.87 -14.92
CA ALA A 26 -15.12 -6.59 -14.50
C ALA A 26 -16.07 -5.76 -13.62
N LEU A 27 -15.52 -4.79 -12.88
CA LEU A 27 -16.29 -3.84 -12.08
C LEU A 27 -16.78 -2.63 -12.88
N GLY A 28 -16.26 -2.42 -14.10
CA GLY A 28 -16.66 -1.33 -14.98
C GLY A 28 -15.91 -0.02 -14.72
N TYR A 29 -14.74 -0.06 -14.08
CA TYR A 29 -13.90 1.11 -13.89
C TYR A 29 -13.24 1.48 -15.22
N ALA A 30 -13.87 2.41 -15.96
CA ALA A 30 -13.48 2.72 -17.33
C ALA A 30 -12.43 3.85 -17.45
N ALA A 31 -12.25 4.66 -16.39
CA ALA A 31 -11.39 5.84 -16.43
C ALA A 31 -10.69 6.07 -15.09
N ALA A 32 -9.63 6.89 -15.11
CA ALA A 32 -8.93 7.34 -13.91
C ALA A 32 -9.87 8.04 -12.91
N SER A 33 -10.92 8.72 -13.40
CA SER A 33 -11.94 9.35 -12.55
C SER A 33 -12.75 8.37 -11.70
N SER A 34 -12.74 7.07 -12.00
CA SER A 34 -13.35 6.05 -11.15
C SER A 34 -12.64 5.90 -9.78
N TYR A 35 -11.47 6.54 -9.62
CA TYR A 35 -10.62 6.47 -8.43
C TYR A 35 -10.47 7.81 -7.70
N SER A 36 -11.27 8.83 -8.01
CA SER A 36 -11.08 10.17 -7.43
C SER A 36 -11.14 10.16 -5.90
N GLU A 37 -12.14 9.49 -5.34
CA GLU A 37 -12.29 9.33 -3.88
C GLU A 37 -11.13 8.53 -3.29
N GLU A 38 -10.72 7.44 -3.95
CA GLU A 38 -9.62 6.61 -3.47
C GLU A 38 -8.28 7.34 -3.50
N VAL A 39 -8.06 8.24 -4.47
CA VAL A 39 -6.90 9.14 -4.52
C VAL A 39 -6.96 10.11 -3.34
N SER A 40 -8.09 10.75 -3.09
CA SER A 40 -8.27 11.65 -1.93
C SER A 40 -8.03 10.93 -0.60
N ASP A 41 -8.62 9.75 -0.39
CA ASP A 41 -8.43 8.92 0.80
C ASP A 41 -6.96 8.51 0.99
N THR A 42 -6.28 8.23 -0.12
CA THR A 42 -4.84 7.91 -0.10
C THR A 42 -4.02 9.11 0.40
N LEU A 43 -4.29 10.32 -0.10
CA LEU A 43 -3.58 11.52 0.31
C LEU A 43 -3.87 11.85 1.78
N LEU A 44 -5.14 11.75 2.21
CA LEU A 44 -5.54 11.92 3.61
C LEU A 44 -4.80 10.94 4.53
N ALA A 45 -4.72 9.65 4.16
CA ALA A 45 -4.00 8.65 4.93
C ALA A 45 -2.47 8.84 4.89
N TYR A 46 -1.95 9.41 3.80
CA TYR A 46 -0.55 9.78 3.70
C TYR A 46 -0.22 10.94 4.66
N GLY A 47 -1.20 11.83 4.90
CA GLY A 47 -1.09 13.01 5.75
C GLY A 47 -0.86 14.31 4.96
N THR A 48 -1.32 14.38 3.71
CA THR A 48 -1.22 15.57 2.86
C THR A 48 -2.48 15.74 2.03
N ASP A 49 -2.75 16.95 1.56
CA ASP A 49 -3.77 17.29 0.56
C ASP A 49 -3.17 17.62 -0.81
N ASP A 50 -1.83 17.74 -0.91
CA ASP A 50 -1.12 18.09 -2.14
C ASP A 50 -0.09 17.01 -2.52
N ILE A 51 -0.43 16.22 -3.54
CA ILE A 51 0.41 15.14 -4.07
C ILE A 51 1.76 15.64 -4.60
N SER A 52 1.87 16.91 -5.00
CA SER A 52 3.11 17.47 -5.55
C SER A 52 4.22 17.58 -4.51
N THR A 53 3.86 17.59 -3.22
CA THR A 53 4.80 17.60 -2.09
C THR A 53 5.49 16.24 -1.88
N ILE A 54 4.95 15.17 -2.46
CA ILE A 54 5.44 13.81 -2.30
C ILE A 54 6.52 13.52 -3.35
N SER A 55 7.76 13.39 -2.89
CA SER A 55 8.89 13.05 -3.76
C SER A 55 9.87 12.10 -3.08
N GLY A 56 10.66 11.40 -3.90
CA GLY A 56 11.72 10.51 -3.45
C GLY A 56 11.28 9.05 -3.27
N PRO A 57 12.19 8.07 -3.45
CA PRO A 57 11.81 6.66 -3.58
C PRO A 57 11.01 6.11 -2.38
N ALA A 58 11.42 6.41 -1.15
CA ALA A 58 10.75 5.91 0.05
C ALA A 58 9.30 6.42 0.17
N ASN A 59 9.10 7.70 -0.12
CA ASN A 59 7.79 8.34 -0.08
C ASN A 59 6.86 7.82 -1.17
N ILE A 60 7.41 7.60 -2.38
CA ILE A 60 6.66 7.02 -3.50
C ILE A 60 6.26 5.57 -3.22
N ILE A 61 7.11 4.78 -2.57
CA ILE A 61 6.75 3.41 -2.15
C ILE A 61 5.60 3.45 -1.13
N LYS A 62 5.67 4.35 -0.13
CA LYS A 62 4.57 4.53 0.84
C LYS A 62 3.27 4.93 0.15
N LEU A 63 3.32 5.94 -0.72
CA LEU A 63 2.17 6.43 -1.48
C LEU A 63 1.52 5.29 -2.30
N ARG A 64 2.32 4.52 -3.03
CA ARG A 64 1.85 3.40 -3.84
C ARG A 64 1.20 2.29 -3.01
N THR A 65 1.79 1.97 -1.86
CA THR A 65 1.24 0.92 -0.99
C THR A 65 -0.13 1.34 -0.45
N LEU A 66 -0.27 2.59 -0.01
CA LEU A 66 -1.56 3.14 0.43
C LEU A 66 -2.57 3.20 -0.73
N ALA A 67 -2.15 3.69 -1.90
CA ALA A 67 -3.01 3.76 -3.09
C ALA A 67 -3.54 2.38 -3.49
N GLU A 68 -2.68 1.37 -3.47
CA GLU A 68 -3.06 -0.01 -3.78
C GLU A 68 -4.07 -0.55 -2.76
N MET A 69 -3.86 -0.28 -1.46
CA MET A 69 -4.81 -0.66 -0.40
C MET A 69 -6.20 -0.04 -0.64
N TYR A 70 -6.30 1.27 -0.91
CA TYR A 70 -7.60 1.92 -1.14
C TYR A 70 -8.29 1.44 -2.42
N ALA A 71 -7.52 1.18 -3.49
CA ALA A 71 -8.06 0.58 -4.71
C ALA A 71 -8.70 -0.80 -4.45
N TRP A 72 -8.05 -1.64 -3.64
CA TRP A 72 -8.58 -2.94 -3.26
C TRP A 72 -9.78 -2.83 -2.30
N ARG A 73 -9.79 -1.87 -1.36
CA ARG A 73 -10.96 -1.60 -0.51
C ARG A 73 -12.20 -1.26 -1.33
N LYS A 74 -12.06 -0.36 -2.31
CA LYS A 74 -13.12 -0.06 -3.28
C LYS A 74 -13.61 -1.32 -3.98
N ALA A 75 -12.69 -2.09 -4.56
CA ALA A 75 -13.03 -3.30 -5.32
C ALA A 75 -13.80 -4.33 -4.45
N VAL A 76 -13.37 -4.54 -3.20
CA VAL A 76 -14.06 -5.43 -2.26
C VAL A 76 -15.45 -4.89 -1.90
N GLY A 77 -15.57 -3.58 -1.65
CA GLY A 77 -16.84 -2.90 -1.39
C GLY A 77 -17.84 -3.13 -2.54
N ASP A 78 -17.42 -2.85 -3.78
CA ASP A 78 -18.28 -2.98 -4.95
C ASP A 78 -18.62 -4.45 -5.27
N LEU A 79 -17.69 -5.39 -5.08
CA LEU A 79 -17.97 -6.82 -5.22
C LEU A 79 -18.96 -7.34 -4.18
N SER A 80 -18.95 -6.79 -2.95
CA SER A 80 -19.87 -7.22 -1.88
C SER A 80 -21.34 -6.90 -2.21
N THR A 81 -21.60 -5.82 -2.95
CA THR A 81 -22.97 -5.49 -3.38
C THR A 81 -23.47 -6.45 -4.47
N LYS A 82 -22.57 -6.91 -5.35
CA LYS A 82 -22.85 -7.85 -6.45
C LYS A 82 -22.92 -9.31 -6.00
N TYR A 83 -22.50 -9.61 -4.77
CA TYR A 83 -22.57 -10.93 -4.13
C TYR A 83 -24.01 -11.42 -3.88
N LYS A 84 -25.00 -10.52 -3.80
CA LYS A 84 -26.38 -10.86 -3.38
C LYS A 84 -27.36 -11.25 -4.49
N PHE A 85 -26.96 -11.30 -5.76
CA PHE A 85 -27.87 -11.61 -6.88
C PHE A 85 -27.58 -12.99 -7.47
N SER A 86 -28.26 -14.03 -6.95
CA SER A 86 -28.13 -15.41 -7.42
C SER A 86 -29.29 -15.83 -8.32
N ALA A 87 -29.08 -15.77 -9.62
CA ALA A 87 -29.81 -16.57 -10.60
C ALA A 87 -28.82 -16.85 -11.74
N ASP A 88 -28.64 -18.12 -12.10
CA ASP A 88 -27.88 -18.58 -13.27
C ASP A 88 -26.34 -18.53 -13.22
N GLY A 89 -25.71 -19.42 -12.44
CA GLY A 89 -24.35 -19.95 -12.68
C GLY A 89 -23.14 -19.01 -12.50
N GLY A 90 -23.26 -17.71 -12.76
CA GLY A 90 -22.20 -16.71 -12.62
C GLY A 90 -21.89 -16.29 -11.18
N THR A 91 -22.58 -16.89 -10.20
CA THR A 91 -22.38 -16.64 -8.76
C THR A 91 -21.03 -17.18 -8.26
N TYR A 92 -20.61 -18.36 -8.75
CA TYR A 92 -19.38 -19.01 -8.31
C TYR A 92 -18.12 -18.22 -8.72
N ASP A 93 -18.07 -17.73 -9.97
CA ASP A 93 -16.93 -16.95 -10.47
C ASP A 93 -16.78 -15.62 -9.70
N ARG A 94 -17.89 -14.95 -9.37
CA ARG A 94 -17.86 -13.68 -8.61
C ARG A 94 -17.51 -13.89 -7.14
N GLN A 95 -17.96 -14.99 -6.53
CA GLN A 95 -17.53 -15.35 -5.18
C GLN A 95 -16.01 -15.56 -5.12
N GLN A 96 -15.45 -16.28 -6.10
CA GLN A 96 -14.00 -16.48 -6.18
C GLN A 96 -13.24 -15.16 -6.35
N MET A 97 -13.77 -14.23 -7.17
CA MET A 97 -13.20 -12.89 -7.31
C MET A 97 -13.23 -12.09 -6.00
N PHE A 98 -14.35 -12.12 -5.27
CA PHE A 98 -14.48 -11.45 -3.97
C PHE A 98 -13.49 -12.01 -2.94
N GLU A 99 -13.42 -13.32 -2.80
CA GLU A 99 -12.50 -13.98 -1.87
C GLU A 99 -11.03 -13.68 -2.21
N ASN A 100 -10.67 -13.66 -3.50
CA ASN A 100 -9.32 -13.31 -3.94
C ASN A 100 -9.00 -11.84 -3.68
N ALA A 101 -9.94 -10.92 -3.93
CA ALA A 101 -9.78 -9.50 -3.64
C ALA A 101 -9.63 -9.25 -2.13
N GLN A 102 -10.41 -9.94 -1.30
CA GLN A 102 -10.33 -9.84 0.15
C GLN A 102 -8.98 -10.34 0.70
N LYS A 103 -8.46 -11.46 0.16
CA LYS A 103 -7.13 -11.99 0.53
C LYS A 103 -5.99 -11.04 0.12
N ALA A 104 -6.09 -10.46 -1.08
CA ALA A 104 -5.13 -9.46 -1.54
C ALA A 104 -5.14 -8.22 -0.64
N LEU A 105 -6.33 -7.71 -0.30
CA LEU A 105 -6.50 -6.59 0.62
C LEU A 105 -5.91 -6.89 2.01
N ALA A 106 -6.25 -8.03 2.60
CA ALA A 106 -5.77 -8.39 3.95
C ALA A 106 -4.23 -8.46 4.02
N THR A 107 -3.59 -8.97 2.96
CA THR A 107 -2.12 -9.03 2.88
C THR A 107 -1.50 -7.64 2.80
N LEU A 108 -2.12 -6.73 2.05
CA LEU A 108 -1.67 -5.34 1.92
C LEU A 108 -1.87 -4.57 3.22
N GLU A 109 -3.02 -4.71 3.89
CA GLU A 109 -3.30 -4.05 5.17
C GLU A 109 -2.30 -4.47 6.24
N LEU A 110 -1.94 -5.76 6.31
CA LEU A 110 -0.89 -6.24 7.19
C LEU A 110 0.47 -5.59 6.86
N THR A 111 0.82 -5.52 5.57
CA THR A 111 2.08 -4.91 5.11
C THR A 111 2.16 -3.43 5.45
N VAL A 112 1.08 -2.67 5.21
CA VAL A 112 0.98 -1.24 5.53
C VAL A 112 1.13 -1.03 7.04
N THR A 113 0.42 -1.83 7.85
CA THR A 113 0.47 -1.74 9.31
C THR A 113 1.87 -1.99 9.83
N ILE A 114 2.53 -3.07 9.41
CA ILE A 114 3.88 -3.41 9.88
C ILE A 114 4.92 -2.37 9.43
N THR A 115 4.79 -1.83 8.22
CA THR A 115 5.84 -0.98 7.62
C THR A 115 5.72 0.48 8.00
N TYR A 116 4.49 1.00 8.13
CA TYR A 116 4.24 2.44 8.23
C TYR A 116 3.51 2.87 9.51
N ASP A 117 2.97 1.93 10.29
CA ASP A 117 2.46 2.27 11.63
C ASP A 117 3.63 2.39 12.61
N THR A 118 3.78 3.58 13.19
CA THR A 118 4.79 3.85 14.22
C THR A 118 4.62 3.00 15.47
N ALA A 119 3.41 2.51 15.76
CA ALA A 119 3.15 1.63 16.90
C ALA A 119 3.78 0.24 16.72
N TYR A 120 4.02 -0.18 15.48
CA TYR A 120 4.60 -1.48 15.13
C TYR A 120 6.02 -1.39 14.53
N ALA A 121 6.58 -0.18 14.45
CA ALA A 121 7.93 0.03 13.94
C ALA A 121 8.98 -0.61 14.87
N VAL A 122 9.69 -1.63 14.37
CA VAL A 122 10.82 -2.24 15.08
C VAL A 122 12.00 -1.24 15.07
N GLN A 123 12.20 -0.55 16.18
CA GLN A 123 13.36 0.31 16.36
C GLN A 123 14.57 -0.51 16.80
N THR A 124 15.61 -0.56 15.96
CA THR A 124 16.90 -1.14 16.31
C THR A 124 17.79 -0.06 16.90
N THR A 125 17.73 0.13 18.21
CA THR A 125 18.62 1.05 18.91
C THR A 125 19.98 0.39 19.10
N LYS A 126 21.04 0.92 18.48
CA LYS A 126 22.42 0.52 18.81
C LYS A 126 22.79 1.06 20.19
N GLY A 127 22.57 0.27 21.22
CA GLY A 127 23.07 0.56 22.56
C GLY A 127 24.58 0.33 22.61
N ARG A 128 25.40 1.39 22.63
CA ARG A 128 26.78 1.26 23.11
C ARG A 128 26.73 1.21 24.63
N SER A 129 26.92 0.02 25.19
CA SER A 129 27.17 -0.11 26.63
C SER A 129 28.60 0.37 26.93
N LYS A 130 28.79 1.13 28.01
CA LYS A 130 30.12 1.52 28.50
C LYS A 130 30.99 0.30 28.84
N HIS A 131 30.36 -0.86 29.06
CA HIS A 131 31.01 -2.14 29.37
C HIS A 131 30.57 -3.19 28.35
N ASP A 132 30.67 -2.89 27.05
CA ASP A 132 30.49 -3.91 26.01
C ASP A 132 31.79 -4.73 25.89
N PRO A 133 31.83 -5.99 26.38
CA PRO A 133 33.03 -6.82 26.33
C PRO A 133 33.42 -7.25 24.91
N TYR A 134 32.59 -6.94 23.90
CA TYR A 134 32.83 -7.23 22.49
C TYR A 134 33.08 -5.97 21.64
N ALA A 135 33.17 -4.79 22.25
CA ALA A 135 33.61 -3.59 21.56
C ALA A 135 35.09 -3.77 21.15
N TYR A 136 35.35 -3.75 19.84
CA TYR A 136 36.71 -3.76 19.32
C TYR A 136 37.45 -2.50 19.78
N ILE A 137 38.44 -2.68 20.66
CA ILE A 137 39.39 -1.64 21.05
C ILE A 137 40.60 -1.83 20.13
N PRO A 138 40.92 -0.89 19.23
CA PRO A 138 42.14 -0.98 18.43
C PRO A 138 43.37 -1.01 19.36
N GLU A 139 44.35 -1.86 19.04
CA GLU A 139 45.50 -2.18 19.93
C GLU A 139 46.31 -0.93 20.34
N ASP A 140 46.23 0.14 19.55
CA ASP A 140 46.90 1.43 19.78
C ASP A 140 46.34 2.21 20.99
N GLU A 141 45.14 1.85 21.48
CA GLU A 141 44.49 2.46 22.65
C GLU A 141 44.40 1.51 23.87
N ALA A 142 44.94 0.29 23.77
CA ALA A 142 44.85 -0.73 24.83
C ALA A 142 45.90 -0.58 25.95
N GLY A 143 46.68 0.50 25.94
CA GLY A 143 47.73 0.76 26.92
C GLY A 143 47.51 2.06 27.70
N LEU A 144 46.79 1.96 28.82
CA LEU A 144 46.94 2.77 30.04
C LEU A 144 46.19 2.12 31.22
#